data_AF-A0A353QUR8-F1
#
_entry.id   AF-A0A353QUR8-F1
#
_cell.length_a   1.000
_cell.length_b   1.000
_cell.length_c   1.000
_cell.angle_alpha   90.00
_cell.angle_beta   90.00
_cell.angle_gamma   90.00
#
_symmetry.space_group_name_H-M   'P 1'
#
loop_
_entity.id
_entity.type
_entity.pdbx_description
1 polymer ?
#
loop_
_entity_poly.entity_id
_entity_poly.type
_entity_poly.pdbx_seq_one_letter_code
_entity_poly.pdbx_strand_id
1 'polypeptide(L)'
;LPPNQVIIGLAMMLTFFVMSPTIGEINQKAFQPYMDGKITQEAALKRGVEPLRQFMFRQTSESDLALFVKLSKIDKPGSINDIPTFVLMPAFVISELKTAFEIGFMIFIPFLVIDIVISSVLVAMGMMFLPPVMISLPFKIILFVLVDGWNLIAKSLVMGFS
;
A
#
# COMPACT_ATOMS: atom_id res chain seq x y z
N LEU A 1 -6.45 -7.86 19.04
CA LEU A 1 -5.90 -7.59 17.68
C LEU A 1 -6.62 -8.49 16.69
N PRO A 2 -7.02 -7.99 15.51
CA PRO A 2 -7.70 -8.81 14.51
C PRO A 2 -6.76 -9.92 14.00
N PRO A 3 -7.28 -11.11 13.67
CA PRO A 3 -6.48 -12.18 13.10
C PRO A 3 -5.82 -11.78 11.77
N ASN A 4 -4.61 -12.26 11.49
CA ASN A 4 -3.90 -11.98 10.23
C ASN A 4 -4.74 -12.32 8.99
N GLN A 5 -5.55 -13.40 9.05
CA GLN A 5 -6.45 -13.78 7.96
C GLN A 5 -7.51 -12.71 7.65
N VAL A 6 -8.03 -12.03 8.68
CA VAL A 6 -9.01 -10.94 8.50
C VAL A 6 -8.33 -9.74 7.83
N ILE A 7 -7.09 -9.42 8.23
CA ILE A 7 -6.30 -8.34 7.63
C ILE A 7 -6.02 -8.64 6.16
N ILE A 8 -5.60 -9.87 5.83
CA ILE A 8 -5.36 -10.31 4.45
C ILE A 8 -6.64 -10.25 3.63
N GLY A 9 -7.76 -10.70 4.19
CA GLY A 9 -9.08 -10.61 3.54
C GLY A 9 -9.47 -9.17 3.22
N LEU A 10 -9.33 -8.26 4.18
CA LEU A 10 -9.60 -6.83 3.97
C LEU A 10 -8.65 -6.23 2.93
N ALA A 11 -7.36 -6.54 3.00
CA ALA A 11 -6.37 -6.06 2.05
C ALA A 11 -6.71 -6.49 0.62
N MET A 12 -7.08 -7.76 0.40
CA MET A 12 -7.49 -8.25 -0.93
C MET A 12 -8.75 -7.53 -1.43
N MET A 13 -9.76 -7.32 -0.58
CA MET A 13 -10.97 -6.60 -0.96
C MET A 13 -10.67 -5.16 -1.37
N LEU A 14 -9.81 -4.47 -0.61
CA LEU A 14 -9.34 -3.13 -0.95
C LEU A 14 -8.52 -3.13 -2.25
N THR A 15 -7.67 -4.13 -2.48
CA THR A 15 -6.93 -4.28 -3.74
C THR A 15 -7.88 -4.39 -4.92
N PHE A 16 -8.91 -5.25 -4.86
CA PHE A 16 -9.89 -5.35 -5.95
C PHE A 16 -10.68 -4.05 -6.15
N PHE A 17 -11.03 -3.37 -5.07
CA PHE A 17 -11.73 -2.08 -5.14
C PHE A 17 -10.90 -1.01 -5.86
N VAL A 18 -9.65 -0.82 -5.44
CA VAL A 18 -8.71 0.15 -6.02
C VAL A 18 -8.32 -0.23 -7.45
N MET A 19 -8.12 -1.52 -7.71
CA MET A 19 -7.69 -2.02 -9.03
C MET A 19 -8.84 -2.20 -10.03
N SER A 20 -10.09 -2.01 -9.62
CA SER A 20 -11.28 -2.14 -10.48
C SER A 20 -11.14 -1.48 -11.87
N PRO A 21 -10.71 -0.20 -12.01
CA PRO A 21 -10.52 0.41 -13.32
C PRO A 21 -9.44 -0.27 -14.16
N THR A 22 -8.30 -0.62 -13.55
CA THR A 22 -7.19 -1.30 -14.23
C THR A 22 -7.61 -2.71 -14.70
N ILE A 23 -8.30 -3.47 -13.85
CA ILE A 23 -8.85 -4.79 -14.20
C ILE A 23 -9.89 -4.66 -15.32
N GLY A 24 -10.74 -3.65 -15.27
CA GLY A 24 -11.72 -3.34 -16.32
C GLY A 24 -11.06 -3.08 -17.67
N GLU A 25 -9.97 -2.29 -17.70
CA GLU A 25 -9.20 -2.05 -18.92
C GLU A 25 -8.54 -3.31 -19.46
N ILE A 26 -7.95 -4.15 -18.60
CA ILE A 26 -7.36 -5.43 -19.01
C ILE A 26 -8.43 -6.33 -19.63
N ASN A 27 -9.62 -6.38 -19.01
CA ASN A 27 -10.73 -7.18 -19.52
C ASN A 27 -11.13 -6.73 -20.94
N GLN A 28 -11.32 -5.42 -21.14
CA GLN A 28 -11.76 -4.87 -22.43
C GLN A 28 -10.68 -4.92 -23.52
N LYS A 29 -9.43 -4.60 -23.18
CA LYS A 29 -8.34 -4.44 -24.17
C LYS A 29 -7.60 -5.74 -24.49
N ALA A 30 -7.60 -6.71 -23.57
CA ALA A 30 -6.83 -7.95 -23.69
C ALA A 30 -7.70 -9.21 -23.57
N PHE A 31 -8.48 -9.36 -22.49
CA PHE A 31 -9.17 -10.62 -22.21
C PHE A 31 -10.30 -10.92 -23.21
N GLN A 32 -11.26 -10.00 -23.39
CA GLN A 32 -12.38 -10.21 -24.31
C GLN A 32 -11.93 -10.42 -25.76
N PRO A 33 -11.02 -9.59 -26.33
CA PRO A 33 -10.55 -9.80 -27.70
C PRO A 33 -9.79 -11.13 -27.88
N TYR A 34 -9.10 -11.61 -26.84
CA TYR A 34 -8.42 -12.91 -26.89
C TYR A 34 -9.42 -14.07 -26.90
N MET A 35 -10.44 -14.02 -26.02
CA MET A 35 -11.52 -15.01 -25.98
C MET A 35 -12.34 -15.04 -27.28
N ASP A 36 -12.52 -13.88 -27.91
CA ASP A 36 -13.17 -13.74 -29.22
C ASP A 36 -12.29 -14.20 -30.39
N GLY A 37 -11.04 -14.62 -30.15
CA GLY A 37 -10.10 -15.01 -31.20
C GLY A 37 -9.60 -13.85 -32.08
N LYS A 38 -9.84 -12.59 -31.68
CA LYS A 38 -9.45 -11.37 -32.43
C LYS A 38 -7.97 -11.03 -32.29
N ILE A 39 -7.30 -11.53 -31.24
CA ILE A 39 -5.88 -11.31 -30.99
C ILE A 39 -5.20 -12.61 -30.56
N THR A 40 -3.89 -12.69 -30.82
CA THR A 40 -3.04 -13.77 -30.31
C THR A 40 -2.80 -13.62 -28.81
N GLN A 41 -2.37 -14.69 -28.16
CA GLN A 41 -2.00 -14.68 -26.74
C GLN A 41 -0.87 -13.68 -26.45
N GLU A 42 0.11 -13.57 -27.34
CA GLU A 42 1.21 -12.61 -27.21
C GLU A 42 0.71 -11.15 -27.24
N ALA A 43 -0.20 -10.85 -28.18
CA ALA A 43 -0.83 -9.53 -28.25
C ALA A 43 -1.70 -9.25 -27.02
N ALA A 44 -2.40 -10.27 -26.49
CA ALA A 44 -3.20 -10.16 -25.27
C ALA A 44 -2.31 -9.83 -24.05
N LEU A 45 -1.19 -10.53 -23.87
CA LEU A 45 -0.24 -10.26 -22.80
C LEU A 45 0.33 -8.84 -22.90
N LYS A 46 0.77 -8.43 -24.10
CA LYS A 46 1.31 -7.08 -24.31
C LYS A 46 0.28 -6.00 -23.98
N ARG A 47 -0.97 -6.17 -24.40
CA ARG A 47 -2.06 -5.23 -24.10
C ARG A 47 -2.51 -5.26 -22.64
N GLY A 48 -2.46 -6.41 -21.98
CA GLY A 48 -2.87 -6.57 -20.58
C GLY A 48 -1.84 -6.02 -19.59
N VAL A 49 -0.56 -6.04 -19.94
CA VAL A 49 0.51 -5.48 -19.10
C VAL A 49 0.50 -3.94 -19.12
N GLU A 50 0.02 -3.31 -20.19
CA GLU A 50 0.06 -1.85 -20.35
C GLU A 50 -0.75 -1.09 -19.26
N PRO A 51 -2.02 -1.44 -18.95
CA PRO A 51 -2.74 -0.82 -17.84
C PRO A 51 -2.07 -1.02 -16.48
N LEU A 52 -1.43 -2.18 -16.26
CA LEU A 52 -0.68 -2.46 -15.03
C LEU A 52 0.55 -1.56 -14.91
N ARG A 53 1.28 -1.36 -16.02
CA ARG A 53 2.43 -0.44 -16.07
C ARG A 53 1.99 0.98 -15.78
N GLN A 54 0.89 1.45 -16.38
CA GLN A 54 0.36 2.78 -16.13
C GLN A 54 -0.11 2.98 -14.69
N PHE A 55 -0.67 1.95 -14.06
CA PHE A 55 -0.96 1.97 -12.63
C PHE A 55 0.33 2.12 -11.80
N MET A 56 1.33 1.27 -12.05
CA MET A 56 2.61 1.32 -11.31
C MET A 56 3.33 2.66 -11.49
N PHE A 57 3.37 3.21 -12.70
CA PHE A 57 4.02 4.50 -12.96
C PHE A 57 3.39 5.65 -12.18
N ARG A 58 2.05 5.65 -12.01
CA ARG A 58 1.35 6.70 -11.24
C ARG A 58 1.72 6.69 -9.76
N GLN A 59 2.07 5.53 -9.22
CA GLN A 59 2.37 5.34 -7.79
C GLN A 59 3.87 5.29 -7.48
N THR A 60 4.70 5.15 -8.50
CA THR A 60 6.16 5.09 -8.32
C THR A 60 6.72 6.51 -8.30
N SER A 61 7.39 6.88 -7.20
CA SER A 61 8.12 8.15 -7.15
C SER A 61 9.19 8.24 -8.23
N GLU A 62 9.34 9.41 -8.84
CA GLU A 62 10.40 9.68 -9.84
C GLU A 62 11.80 9.39 -9.28
N SER A 63 12.02 9.67 -7.98
CA SER A 63 13.31 9.39 -7.31
C SER A 63 13.64 7.91 -7.30
N ASP A 64 12.64 7.07 -7.01
CA ASP A 64 12.80 5.63 -6.84
C ASP A 64 12.93 4.98 -8.21
N LEU A 65 12.14 5.45 -9.19
CA LEU A 65 12.27 5.04 -10.58
C LEU A 65 13.66 5.38 -11.15
N ALA A 66 14.16 6.60 -10.92
CA ALA A 66 15.48 7.04 -11.38
C ALA A 66 16.61 6.22 -10.75
N LEU A 67 16.48 5.85 -9.47
CA LEU A 67 17.42 4.97 -8.78
C LEU A 67 17.51 3.61 -9.49
N PHE A 68 16.39 2.95 -9.74
CA PHE A 68 16.37 1.63 -10.38
C PHE A 68 16.81 1.68 -11.85
N VAL A 69 16.47 2.75 -12.60
CA VAL A 69 17.00 2.97 -13.94
C VAL A 69 18.53 3.05 -13.90
N LYS A 70 19.10 3.84 -12.98
CA LYS A 70 20.55 3.96 -12.81
C LYS A 70 21.22 2.64 -12.44
N LEU A 71 20.61 1.86 -11.54
CA LEU A 71 21.12 0.56 -11.11
C LEU A 71 21.06 -0.50 -12.22
N SER A 72 20.05 -0.43 -13.09
CA SER A 72 19.86 -1.37 -14.19
C SER A 72 20.87 -1.24 -15.33
N LYS A 73 21.67 -0.16 -15.35
CA LYS A 73 22.69 0.14 -16.38
C LYS A 73 22.13 0.11 -17.82
N ILE A 74 20.83 0.35 -17.99
CA ILE A 74 20.21 0.50 -19.31
C ILE A 74 20.56 1.86 -19.90
N ASP A 75 20.48 1.97 -21.23
CA ASP A 75 20.56 3.26 -21.90
C ASP A 75 19.48 4.19 -21.36
N LYS A 76 19.82 5.48 -21.23
CA LYS A 76 18.91 6.47 -20.65
C LYS A 76 17.61 6.48 -21.45
N PRO A 77 16.47 6.09 -20.85
CA PRO A 77 15.20 6.04 -21.55
C PRO A 77 14.79 7.46 -21.98
N GLY A 78 14.27 7.59 -23.20
CA GLY A 78 13.79 8.87 -23.73
C GLY A 78 12.39 9.20 -23.20
N SER A 79 11.60 8.18 -22.89
CA SER A 79 10.27 8.27 -22.30
C SER A 79 10.08 7.26 -21.17
N ILE A 80 9.13 7.54 -20.27
CA ILE A 80 8.69 6.64 -19.19
C ILE A 80 8.26 5.27 -19.78
N ASN A 81 7.68 5.27 -20.97
CA ASN A 81 7.22 4.04 -21.63
C ASN A 81 8.36 3.12 -22.05
N ASP A 82 9.57 3.65 -22.24
CA ASP A 82 10.76 2.86 -22.63
C ASP A 82 11.34 2.08 -21.45
N ILE A 83 10.90 2.38 -20.22
CA ILE A 83 11.41 1.72 -19.01
C ILE A 83 10.90 0.28 -18.97
N PRO A 84 11.79 -0.73 -18.94
CA PRO A 84 11.38 -2.13 -18.89
C PRO A 84 10.60 -2.46 -17.61
N THR A 85 9.63 -3.38 -17.71
CA THR A 85 8.79 -3.78 -16.56
C THR A 85 9.62 -4.35 -15.40
N PHE A 86 10.75 -5.01 -15.68
CA PHE A 86 11.63 -5.56 -14.64
C PHE A 86 12.35 -4.47 -13.81
N VAL A 87 12.43 -3.23 -14.32
CA VAL A 87 12.95 -2.06 -13.60
C VAL A 87 11.82 -1.35 -12.85
N LEU A 88 10.66 -1.21 -13.50
CA LEU A 88 9.49 -0.57 -12.90
C LEU A 88 8.95 -1.32 -11.68
N MET A 89 8.83 -2.64 -11.77
CA MET A 89 8.25 -3.46 -10.71
C MET A 89 8.97 -3.31 -9.36
N PRO A 90 10.30 -3.46 -9.24
CA PRO A 90 10.98 -3.25 -7.97
C PRO A 90 10.96 -1.78 -7.53
N ALA A 91 10.99 -0.82 -8.45
CA ALA A 91 10.85 0.60 -8.11
C ALA A 91 9.49 0.90 -7.47
N PHE A 92 8.40 0.38 -8.05
CA PHE A 92 7.06 0.46 -7.51
C PHE A 92 6.97 -0.15 -6.11
N VAL A 93 7.48 -1.37 -5.92
CA VAL A 93 7.44 -2.04 -4.59
C VAL A 93 8.17 -1.24 -3.52
N ILE A 94 9.32 -0.64 -3.84
CA ILE A 94 10.07 0.19 -2.88
C ILE A 94 9.32 1.49 -2.57
N SER A 95 8.77 2.15 -3.59
CA SER A 95 7.94 3.35 -3.42
C SER A 95 6.74 3.06 -2.51
N GLU A 96 6.03 1.95 -2.75
CA GLU A 96 4.89 1.51 -1.94
C GLU A 96 5.28 1.14 -0.50
N LEU A 97 6.41 0.45 -0.30
CA LEU A 97 6.89 0.14 1.04
C LEU A 97 7.17 1.42 1.81
N LYS A 98 7.82 2.41 1.19
CA LYS A 98 8.09 3.71 1.82
C LYS A 98 6.79 4.39 2.23
N THR A 99 5.81 4.49 1.33
CA THR A 99 4.49 5.07 1.61
C THR A 99 3.78 4.30 2.75
N ALA A 100 3.83 2.97 2.74
CA ALA A 100 3.24 2.14 3.78
C ALA A 100 3.90 2.38 5.16
N PHE A 101 5.21 2.56 5.21
CA PHE A 101 5.94 2.91 6.43
C PHE A 101 5.55 4.31 6.93
N GLU A 102 5.41 5.29 6.04
CA GLU A 102 4.98 6.65 6.40
C GLU A 102 3.57 6.65 6.99
N ILE A 103 2.62 5.97 6.33
CA ILE A 103 1.24 5.80 6.83
C ILE A 103 1.25 5.07 8.18
N GLY A 104 1.98 3.96 8.28
CA GLY A 104 2.11 3.18 9.51
C GLY A 104 2.66 4.01 10.66
N PHE A 105 3.66 4.85 10.40
CA PHE A 105 4.23 5.76 11.37
C PHE A 105 3.22 6.82 11.83
N MET A 106 2.49 7.46 10.91
CA MET A 106 1.45 8.44 11.25
C MET A 106 0.35 7.83 12.13
N ILE A 107 -0.09 6.60 11.82
CA ILE A 107 -1.06 5.86 12.63
C ILE A 107 -0.50 5.51 14.00
N PHE A 108 0.80 5.21 14.09
CA PHE A 108 1.44 4.76 15.33
C PHE A 108 1.64 5.90 16.36
N ILE A 109 1.89 7.13 15.92
CA ILE A 109 2.13 8.30 16.78
C ILE A 109 1.11 8.46 17.91
N PRO A 110 -0.22 8.52 17.67
CA PRO A 110 -1.19 8.73 18.74
C PRO A 110 -1.16 7.62 19.81
N PHE A 111 -0.90 6.37 19.40
CA PHE A 111 -0.79 5.25 20.34
C PHE A 111 0.49 5.31 21.18
N LEU A 112 1.59 5.77 20.58
CA LEU A 112 2.85 5.99 21.28
C LEU A 112 2.69 7.08 22.34
N VAL A 113 1.97 8.17 22.04
CA VAL A 113 1.66 9.22 23.02
C VAL A 113 0.89 8.64 24.22
N ILE A 114 -0.12 7.79 23.97
CA ILE A 114 -0.86 7.11 25.04
C ILE A 114 0.08 6.26 25.91
N ASP A 115 0.99 5.50 25.30
CA ASP A 115 1.93 4.66 26.04
C ASP A 115 2.86 5.48 26.94
N ILE A 116 3.40 6.58 26.43
CA ILE A 116 4.29 7.47 27.20
C ILE A 116 3.54 8.12 28.36
N VAL A 117 2.33 8.62 28.12
CA VAL A 117 1.52 9.27 29.16
C VAL A 117 1.12 8.27 30.25
N ILE A 118 0.68 7.06 29.89
CA ILE A 118 0.28 6.06 30.89
C ILE A 118 1.49 5.56 31.68
N SER A 119 2.62 5.37 31.02
CA SER A 119 3.86 4.97 31.69
C SER A 119 4.33 6.02 32.69
N SER A 120 4.28 7.32 32.34
CA SER A 120 4.70 8.39 33.24
C SER A 120 3.78 8.52 34.46
N VAL A 121 2.46 8.33 34.29
CA VAL A 121 1.49 8.33 35.39
C VAL A 121 1.72 7.13 36.34
N LEU A 122 1.93 5.93 35.81
CA LEU A 122 2.18 4.74 36.63
C LEU A 122 3.46 4.85 37.45
N VAL A 123 4.53 5.38 36.84
CA VAL A 123 5.79 5.65 37.54
C VAL A 123 5.58 6.69 38.65
N ALA A 124 4.82 7.76 38.39
CA ALA A 124 4.50 8.77 39.39
C ALA A 124 3.68 8.23 40.57
N MET A 125 2.82 7.23 40.33
CA MET A 125 2.06 6.52 41.38
C MET A 125 2.89 5.48 42.15
N GLY A 126 4.16 5.26 41.77
CA GLY A 126 5.02 4.25 42.38
C GLY A 126 4.71 2.81 41.95
N MET A 127 3.86 2.61 40.93
CA MET A 127 3.44 1.29 40.45
C MET A 127 4.44 0.73 39.42
N MET A 128 5.66 0.45 39.85
CA MET A 128 6.73 -0.03 38.96
C MET A 128 6.53 -1.48 38.45
N PHE A 129 5.75 -2.29 39.16
CA PHE A 129 5.58 -3.72 38.85
C PHE A 129 4.40 -4.02 37.91
N LEU A 130 3.56 -3.02 37.60
CA LEU A 130 2.46 -3.19 36.64
C LEU A 130 2.96 -2.87 35.24
N PRO A 131 2.87 -3.80 34.27
CA PRO A 131 3.26 -3.51 32.89
C PRO A 131 2.39 -2.39 32.31
N PRO A 132 2.95 -1.24 31.89
CA PRO A 132 2.17 -0.10 31.40
C PRO A 132 1.28 -0.45 30.19
N VAL A 133 1.72 -1.42 29.38
CA VAL A 133 1.01 -1.91 28.19
C VAL A 133 -0.37 -2.51 28.53
N MET A 134 -0.51 -3.17 29.68
CA MET A 134 -1.80 -3.73 30.12
C MET A 134 -2.82 -2.64 30.41
N ILE A 135 -2.35 -1.52 30.97
CA ILE A 135 -3.19 -0.37 31.28
C ILE A 135 -3.44 0.47 30.03
N SER A 136 -2.47 0.59 29.12
CA SER A 136 -2.63 1.39 27.90
C SER A 136 -3.53 0.77 26.84
N LEU A 137 -3.59 -0.55 26.76
CA LEU A 137 -4.42 -1.28 25.79
C LEU A 137 -5.90 -0.83 25.73
N PRO A 138 -6.66 -0.76 26.83
CA PRO A 138 -8.06 -0.31 26.78
C PRO A 138 -8.19 1.15 26.28
N PHE A 139 -7.29 2.05 26.67
CA PHE A 139 -7.31 3.44 26.17
C PHE A 139 -7.04 3.52 24.67
N LYS A 140 -6.11 2.71 24.16
CA LYS A 140 -5.85 2.62 22.72
C LYS A 140 -7.07 2.12 21.95
N ILE A 141 -7.74 1.09 22.47
CA ILE A 141 -8.95 0.54 21.83
C ILE A 141 -10.05 1.59 21.84
N ILE A 142 -10.28 2.28 22.95
CA ILE A 142 -11.28 3.34 23.06
C ILE A 142 -10.96 4.46 22.06
N LEU A 143 -9.73 4.97 22.04
CA LEU A 143 -9.33 6.01 21.08
C LEU A 143 -9.60 5.55 19.65
N PHE A 144 -9.16 4.33 19.29
CA PHE A 144 -9.29 3.80 17.95
C PHE A 144 -10.75 3.65 17.51
N VAL A 145 -11.65 3.25 18.41
CA VAL A 145 -13.09 3.15 18.13
C VAL A 145 -13.72 4.55 18.06
N LEU A 146 -13.36 5.46 18.96
CA LEU A 146 -13.92 6.82 19.01
C LEU A 146 -13.63 7.64 17.75
N VAL A 147 -12.45 7.43 17.14
CA VAL A 147 -12.07 8.12 15.90
C VAL A 147 -12.52 7.40 14.63
N ASP A 148 -13.29 6.30 14.75
CA ASP A 148 -13.62 5.42 13.64
C ASP A 148 -12.37 4.97 12.86
N GLY A 149 -11.39 4.43 13.59
CA GLY A 149 -10.05 4.18 13.10
C GLY A 149 -9.99 3.22 11.89
N TRP A 150 -10.91 2.26 11.80
CA TRP A 150 -11.00 1.36 10.64
C TRP A 150 -11.38 2.11 9.36
N ASN A 151 -12.33 3.03 9.45
CA ASN A 151 -12.74 3.86 8.33
C ASN A 151 -11.63 4.85 7.94
N LEU A 152 -10.96 5.46 8.91
CA LEU A 152 -9.80 6.31 8.65
C LEU A 152 -8.68 5.56 7.91
N ILE A 153 -8.35 4.35 8.35
CA ILE A 153 -7.32 3.52 7.68
C ILE A 153 -7.76 3.16 6.26
N ALA A 154 -8.98 2.64 6.09
CA ALA A 154 -9.48 2.25 4.77
C ALA A 154 -9.52 3.46 3.81
N LYS A 155 -10.02 4.60 4.27
CA LYS A 155 -10.08 5.83 3.49
C LYS A 155 -8.67 6.34 3.12
N SER A 156 -7.73 6.32 4.07
CA SER A 156 -6.35 6.77 3.82
C SER A 156 -5.65 5.88 2.80
N LEU A 157 -5.86 4.56 2.87
CA LEU A 157 -5.34 3.61 1.89
C LEU A 157 -5.95 3.85 0.50
N VAL A 158 -7.27 3.96 0.39
CA VAL A 158 -7.94 4.16 -0.92
C VAL A 158 -7.56 5.50 -1.55
N MET A 159 -7.56 6.59 -0.78
CA MET A 159 -7.16 7.90 -1.28
C MET A 159 -5.67 7.96 -1.65
N GLY A 160 -4.82 7.18 -0.98
CA GLY A 160 -3.39 7.10 -1.30
C GLY A 160 -3.09 6.52 -2.69
N PHE A 161 -4.01 5.72 -3.25
CA PHE A 161 -3.89 5.14 -4.59
C PHE A 161 -4.71 5.86 -5.67
N SER A 162 -5.45 6.91 -5.31
CA SER A 162 -6.38 7.62 -6.22
C SER A 162 -5.72 8.82 -6.89
#